data_AF-A0A3N5TXE2-F1
#
_entry.id   AF-A0A3N5TXE2-F1
#
_cell.length_a   1.000
_cell.length_b   1.000
_cell.length_c   1.000
_cell.angle_alpha   90.00
_cell.angle_beta   90.00
_cell.angle_gamma   90.00
#
_symmetry.space_group_name_H-M   'P 1'
#
loop_
_entity.id
_entity.type
_entity.pdbx_description
1 polymer ?
#
loop_
_entity_poly.entity_id
_entity_poly.type
_entity_poly.pdbx_seq_one_letter_code
_entity_poly.pdbx_strand_id
1 'polypeptide(L)'
;DEYNRKRVFKVFNQVYLTGVPAHAFDWECIRRDGTRRFVEVSVTLKKDADNHPIGFMGIARDITQRKLAEQALRESEDRYRMIIENIQDGYYEVDLDGNYTFFNEGLLRITGYPREEMLGMNNRRIVDDYSNKRVFNTFHQVYLTGVPAHAFDWECIRKDGTRRFVEVSVSLKRDIHGKPLGFMGIARDITERKKYQAELEAKENELRQKNKSLEEANTALNVLMKKVEEHRIASEDTLRNNLNKVVMPYLQQAKEKIRDKAAAEYLRLLEESLASIFAPFAHDLAPSHPHLTSTEIDVANFIVLGKRTKEIADVLSVSSKAVEVHRNNLRRKLGLTNQKTGLRTHLLSLR
;
A
#
# COMPACT_ATOMS: atom_id res chain seq x y z
N ASP A 1 20.55 13.21 -57.17
CA ASP A 1 21.31 14.18 -56.34
C ASP A 1 22.74 14.36 -56.89
N GLU A 2 23.46 15.38 -56.42
CA GLU A 2 24.80 15.71 -56.90
C GLU A 2 25.85 14.61 -56.59
N TYR A 3 25.69 13.91 -55.47
CA TYR A 3 26.56 12.84 -55.04
C TYR A 3 26.50 11.64 -56.01
N ASN A 4 25.30 11.14 -56.31
CA ASN A 4 25.07 10.06 -57.25
C ASN A 4 25.50 10.45 -58.67
N ARG A 5 25.27 11.70 -59.10
CA ARG A 5 25.75 12.19 -60.41
C ARG A 5 27.27 12.11 -60.54
N LYS A 6 28.02 12.57 -59.53
CA LYS A 6 29.49 12.52 -59.52
C LYS A 6 30.00 11.08 -59.50
N ARG A 7 29.37 10.21 -58.70
CA ARG A 7 29.74 8.80 -58.56
C ARG A 7 29.50 8.02 -59.85
N VAL A 8 28.34 8.17 -60.48
CA VAL A 8 28.02 7.52 -61.77
C VAL A 8 28.95 8.03 -62.87
N PHE A 9 29.17 9.35 -62.97
CA PHE A 9 30.11 9.91 -63.96
C PHE A 9 31.51 9.33 -63.81
N LYS A 10 32.03 9.21 -62.57
CA LYS A 10 33.35 8.63 -62.31
C LYS A 10 33.45 7.19 -62.83
N VAL A 11 32.43 6.37 -62.61
CA VAL A 11 32.42 4.97 -63.06
C VAL A 11 32.39 4.89 -64.58
N PHE A 12 31.51 5.63 -65.25
CA PHE A 12 31.44 5.63 -66.72
C PHE A 12 32.72 6.19 -67.36
N ASN A 13 33.31 7.25 -66.77
CA ASN A 13 34.56 7.82 -67.25
C ASN A 13 35.75 6.85 -67.08
N GLN A 14 35.78 6.08 -65.99
CA GLN A 14 36.78 5.03 -65.81
C GLN A 14 36.64 3.93 -66.88
N VAL A 15 35.42 3.50 -67.17
CA VAL A 15 35.14 2.50 -68.22
C VAL A 15 35.54 3.04 -69.60
N TYR A 16 35.30 4.33 -69.86
CA TYR A 16 35.73 5.00 -71.09
C TYR A 16 37.26 5.04 -71.25
N LEU A 17 37.96 5.50 -70.21
CA LEU A 17 39.42 5.69 -70.26
C LEU A 17 40.20 4.38 -70.27
N THR A 18 39.70 3.36 -69.57
CA THR A 18 40.44 2.10 -69.36
C THR A 18 39.94 0.96 -70.24
N GLY A 19 38.71 1.05 -70.75
CA GLY A 19 38.04 -0.07 -71.43
C GLY A 19 37.65 -1.23 -70.51
N VAL A 20 37.97 -1.17 -69.21
CA VAL A 20 37.62 -2.20 -68.23
C VAL A 20 36.15 -2.07 -67.85
N PRO A 21 35.33 -3.13 -67.98
CA PRO A 21 33.93 -3.10 -67.56
C PRO A 21 33.75 -2.79 -66.07
N ALA A 22 32.68 -2.05 -65.75
CA ALA A 22 32.24 -1.89 -64.37
C ALA A 22 31.04 -2.79 -64.12
N HIS A 23 31.11 -3.61 -63.08
CA HIS A 23 30.08 -4.59 -62.72
C HIS A 23 29.37 -4.22 -61.43
N ALA A 24 28.06 -4.48 -61.38
CA ALA A 24 27.22 -4.47 -60.19
C ALA A 24 27.39 -3.26 -59.25
N PHE A 25 27.51 -2.04 -59.81
CA PHE A 25 27.49 -0.82 -59.00
C PHE A 25 26.08 -0.25 -58.96
N ASP A 26 25.70 0.30 -57.81
CA ASP A 26 24.35 0.80 -57.59
C ASP A 26 24.29 2.30 -57.31
N TRP A 27 23.15 2.90 -57.64
CA TRP A 27 22.82 4.26 -57.23
C TRP A 27 21.32 4.47 -57.13
N GLU A 28 20.92 5.58 -56.53
CA GLU A 28 19.53 6.00 -56.46
C GLU A 28 19.19 6.88 -57.67
N CYS A 29 18.29 6.41 -58.53
CA CYS A 29 17.76 7.16 -59.66
C CYS A 29 16.39 7.76 -59.31
N ILE A 30 16.09 8.92 -59.90
CA ILE A 30 14.81 9.60 -59.75
C ILE A 30 14.07 9.44 -61.08
N ARG A 31 12.89 8.83 -61.04
CA ARG A 31 12.01 8.66 -62.21
C ARG A 31 11.32 9.98 -62.56
N ARG A 32 10.74 10.05 -63.75
CA ARG A 32 9.99 11.23 -64.23
C ARG A 32 8.83 11.62 -63.31
N ASP A 33 8.21 10.64 -62.65
CA ASP A 33 7.13 10.83 -61.68
C ASP A 33 7.62 11.29 -60.28
N GLY A 34 8.93 11.51 -60.12
CA GLY A 34 9.54 11.91 -58.85
C GLY A 34 9.87 10.74 -57.90
N THR A 35 9.47 9.51 -58.22
CA THR A 35 9.77 8.34 -57.38
C THR A 35 11.24 7.99 -57.44
N ARG A 36 11.79 7.53 -56.32
CA ARG A 36 13.20 7.12 -56.22
C ARG A 36 13.32 5.60 -56.29
N ARG A 37 14.33 5.12 -57.02
CA ARG A 37 14.61 3.69 -57.19
C ARG A 37 16.10 3.43 -57.08
N PHE A 38 16.46 2.33 -56.46
CA PHE A 38 17.82 1.83 -56.51
C PHE A 38 17.98 0.98 -57.76
N VAL A 39 18.96 1.34 -58.58
CA VAL A 39 19.32 0.58 -59.79
C VAL A 39 20.74 0.06 -59.65
N GLU A 40 20.90 -1.24 -59.88
CA GLU A 40 22.19 -1.92 -60.01
C GLU A 40 22.52 -1.99 -61.49
N VAL A 41 23.68 -1.52 -61.90
CA VAL A 41 24.08 -1.46 -63.31
C VAL A 41 25.43 -2.12 -63.51
N SER A 42 25.53 -2.84 -64.61
CA SER A 42 26.81 -3.24 -65.20
C SER A 42 26.96 -2.57 -66.55
N VAL A 43 28.11 -1.99 -66.83
CA VAL A 43 28.39 -1.25 -68.06
C VAL A 43 29.70 -1.69 -68.68
N THR A 44 29.68 -1.89 -69.99
CA THR A 44 30.84 -2.18 -70.83
C THR A 44 30.98 -1.10 -71.90
N LEU A 45 32.22 -0.86 -72.33
CA LEU A 45 32.51 0.03 -73.44
C LEU A 45 32.18 -0.68 -74.76
N LYS A 46 31.31 -0.09 -75.58
CA LYS A 46 31.00 -0.57 -76.93
C LYS A 46 31.98 0.05 -77.90
N LYS A 47 32.62 -0.78 -78.72
CA LYS A 47 33.61 -0.36 -79.72
C LYS A 47 33.18 -0.76 -81.13
N ASP A 48 33.65 -0.05 -82.14
CA ASP A 48 33.49 -0.44 -83.54
C ASP A 48 34.50 -1.53 -83.95
N ALA A 49 34.49 -1.92 -85.23
CA ALA A 49 35.40 -2.91 -85.79
C ALA A 49 36.88 -2.49 -85.72
N ASP A 50 37.13 -1.18 -85.68
CA ASP A 50 38.47 -0.58 -85.60
C ASP A 50 38.88 -0.30 -84.14
N ASN A 51 38.15 -0.85 -83.17
CA ASN A 51 38.38 -0.74 -81.73
C ASN A 51 38.25 0.70 -81.17
N HIS A 52 37.58 1.61 -81.88
CA HIS A 52 37.26 2.95 -81.38
C HIS A 52 35.99 2.91 -80.50
N PRO A 53 35.98 3.62 -79.36
CA PRO A 53 34.79 3.70 -78.50
C PRO A 53 33.63 4.41 -79.21
N ILE A 54 32.51 3.71 -79.40
CA ILE A 54 31.29 4.24 -80.05
C ILE A 54 30.10 4.39 -79.08
N GLY A 55 30.24 3.95 -77.83
CA GLY A 55 29.24 4.14 -76.80
C GLY A 55 29.39 3.20 -75.62
N PHE A 56 28.34 3.10 -74.82
CA PHE A 56 28.27 2.18 -73.69
C PHE A 56 27.13 1.19 -73.88
N MET A 57 27.36 -0.04 -73.45
CA MET A 57 26.31 -1.04 -73.32
C MET A 57 26.15 -1.36 -71.84
N GLY A 58 24.95 -1.19 -71.32
CA GLY A 58 24.68 -1.43 -69.91
C GLY A 58 23.39 -2.19 -69.68
N ILE A 59 23.38 -2.99 -68.62
CA ILE A 59 22.19 -3.66 -68.10
C ILE A 59 21.90 -3.05 -66.74
N ALA A 60 20.66 -2.60 -66.54
CA ALA A 60 20.19 -2.07 -65.27
C ALA A 60 19.12 -2.99 -64.68
N ARG A 61 19.26 -3.29 -63.38
CA ARG A 61 18.30 -4.05 -62.58
C ARG A 61 17.74 -3.16 -61.48
N ASP A 62 16.42 -3.08 -61.35
CA ASP A 62 15.79 -2.44 -60.19
C ASP A 62 16.00 -3.34 -58.96
N ILE A 63 16.73 -2.83 -57.96
CA ILE A 63 17.01 -3.51 -56.69
C ILE A 63 16.32 -2.83 -55.51
N THR A 64 15.36 -1.95 -55.76
CA THR A 64 14.68 -1.15 -54.72
C THR A 64 14.00 -2.05 -53.69
N GLN A 65 13.24 -3.05 -54.15
CA GLN A 65 12.53 -3.97 -53.26
C GLN A 65 13.49 -4.76 -52.36
N ARG A 66 14.60 -5.24 -52.93
CA ARG A 66 15.63 -5.95 -52.18
C ARG A 66 16.25 -5.07 -51.09
N LYS A 67 16.66 -3.84 -51.43
CA LYS A 67 17.27 -2.92 -50.45
C LYS A 67 16.30 -2.50 -49.35
N LEU A 68 15.05 -2.24 -49.69
CA LEU A 68 14.03 -1.89 -48.69
C LEU A 68 13.74 -3.08 -47.76
N ALA A 69 13.70 -4.30 -48.28
CA ALA A 69 13.53 -5.50 -47.46
C ALA A 69 14.73 -5.75 -46.54
N GLU A 70 15.97 -5.61 -47.04
CA GLU A 70 17.19 -5.71 -46.25
C GLU A 70 17.24 -4.64 -45.14
N GLN A 71 16.87 -3.39 -45.46
CA GLN A 71 16.79 -2.31 -44.47
C GLN A 71 15.71 -2.56 -43.42
N ALA A 72 14.50 -2.95 -43.84
CA ALA A 72 13.40 -3.26 -42.92
C ALA A 72 13.75 -4.43 -41.99
N LEU A 73 14.43 -5.47 -42.50
CA LEU A 73 14.94 -6.57 -41.68
C LEU A 73 15.93 -6.06 -40.64
N ARG A 74 16.92 -5.26 -41.05
CA ARG A 74 17.92 -4.70 -40.15
C ARG A 74 17.30 -3.80 -39.06
N GLU A 75 16.40 -2.91 -39.45
CA GLU A 75 15.68 -2.04 -38.50
C GLU A 75 14.83 -2.84 -37.51
N SER A 76 14.26 -3.96 -37.96
CA SER A 76 13.51 -4.89 -37.11
C SER A 76 14.44 -5.62 -36.13
N GLU A 77 15.56 -6.16 -36.59
CA GLU A 77 16.57 -6.81 -35.76
C GLU A 77 17.16 -5.87 -34.69
N ASP A 78 17.51 -4.65 -35.08
CA ASP A 78 18.03 -3.62 -34.18
C ASP A 78 16.98 -3.24 -33.12
N ARG A 79 15.71 -3.12 -33.53
CA ARG A 79 14.60 -2.87 -32.60
C ARG A 79 14.40 -4.01 -31.60
N TYR A 80 14.39 -5.26 -32.05
CA TYR A 80 14.26 -6.41 -31.15
C TYR A 80 15.43 -6.53 -30.18
N ARG A 81 16.66 -6.32 -30.67
CA ARG A 81 17.86 -6.30 -29.83
C ARG A 81 17.74 -5.23 -28.74
N MET A 82 17.37 -4.01 -29.12
CA MET A 82 17.21 -2.90 -28.18
C MET A 82 16.15 -3.20 -27.11
N ILE A 83 15.00 -3.81 -27.48
CA ILE A 83 13.97 -4.21 -26.52
C ILE A 83 14.53 -5.24 -25.54
N ILE A 84 15.14 -6.31 -26.04
CA ILE A 84 15.65 -7.41 -25.22
C ILE A 84 16.79 -6.95 -24.30
N GLU A 85 17.68 -6.06 -24.76
CA GLU A 85 18.80 -5.57 -23.94
C GLU A 85 18.36 -4.60 -22.84
N ASN A 86 17.29 -3.82 -23.07
CA ASN A 86 16.84 -2.78 -22.14
C ASN A 86 15.76 -3.23 -21.14
N ILE A 87 15.13 -4.40 -21.31
CA ILE A 87 14.22 -4.91 -20.28
C ILE A 87 14.98 -5.20 -18.98
N GLN A 88 14.31 -4.96 -17.85
CA GLN A 88 14.87 -5.27 -16.53
C GLN A 88 14.93 -6.77 -16.29
N ASP A 89 13.90 -7.49 -16.76
CA ASP A 89 13.83 -8.95 -16.67
C ASP A 89 14.94 -9.62 -17.49
N GLY A 90 15.39 -10.77 -17.01
CA GLY A 90 16.36 -11.59 -17.69
C GLY A 90 15.72 -12.41 -18.79
N TYR A 91 16.07 -12.16 -20.04
CA TYR A 91 15.77 -13.06 -21.15
C TYR A 91 16.91 -14.05 -21.33
N TYR A 92 16.58 -15.32 -21.55
CA TYR A 92 17.56 -16.37 -21.75
C TYR A 92 17.09 -17.41 -22.76
N GLU A 93 18.05 -18.05 -23.39
CA GLU A 93 17.88 -19.26 -24.19
C GLU A 93 18.91 -20.29 -23.75
N VAL A 94 18.48 -21.55 -23.71
CA VAL A 94 19.33 -22.70 -23.43
C VAL A 94 19.13 -23.78 -24.50
N ASP A 95 20.15 -24.59 -24.73
CA ASP A 95 20.01 -25.82 -25.51
C ASP A 95 19.19 -26.89 -24.73
N LEU A 96 19.00 -28.07 -25.34
CA LEU A 96 18.26 -29.17 -24.71
C LEU A 96 18.95 -29.75 -23.47
N ASP A 97 20.27 -29.56 -23.34
CA ASP A 97 21.06 -29.99 -22.18
C ASP A 97 21.03 -28.94 -21.06
N GLY A 98 20.46 -27.76 -21.32
CA GLY A 98 20.32 -26.66 -20.36
C GLY A 98 21.52 -25.70 -20.35
N ASN A 99 22.39 -25.73 -21.35
CA ASN A 99 23.50 -24.80 -21.47
C ASN A 99 23.03 -23.49 -22.12
N TYR A 100 23.40 -22.35 -21.54
CA TYR A 100 23.02 -21.04 -22.07
C TYR A 100 23.60 -20.79 -23.46
N THR A 101 22.73 -20.54 -24.43
CA THR A 101 23.08 -20.22 -25.82
C THR A 101 22.89 -18.75 -26.15
N PHE A 102 21.99 -18.07 -25.42
CA PHE A 102 21.78 -16.63 -25.52
C PHE A 102 21.21 -16.06 -24.21
N PHE A 103 21.50 -14.80 -23.93
CA PHE A 103 20.92 -14.07 -22.80
C PHE A 103 21.15 -12.56 -22.92
N ASN A 104 20.25 -11.79 -22.31
CA ASN A 104 20.34 -10.34 -22.22
C ASN A 104 21.12 -9.87 -20.96
N GLU A 105 21.32 -8.55 -20.86
CA GLU A 105 21.93 -7.91 -19.69
C GLU A 105 21.09 -8.07 -18.41
N GLY A 106 19.76 -8.18 -18.54
CA GLY A 106 18.88 -8.45 -17.40
C GLY A 106 19.24 -9.74 -16.67
N LEU A 107 19.54 -10.80 -17.41
CA LEU A 107 19.90 -12.08 -16.81
C LEU A 107 21.24 -12.00 -16.09
N LEU A 108 22.23 -11.33 -16.68
CA LEU A 108 23.53 -11.10 -16.04
C LEU A 108 23.39 -10.32 -14.72
N ARG A 109 22.51 -9.31 -14.69
CA ARG A 109 22.20 -8.59 -13.45
C ARG A 109 21.50 -9.47 -12.42
N ILE A 110 20.73 -10.49 -12.81
CA ILE A 110 20.03 -11.41 -11.90
C ILE A 110 20.97 -12.50 -11.37
N THR A 111 21.87 -13.03 -12.19
CA THR A 111 22.76 -14.14 -11.81
C THR A 111 24.11 -13.66 -11.28
N GLY A 112 24.54 -12.44 -11.64
CA GLY A 112 25.83 -11.88 -11.26
C GLY A 112 27.03 -12.54 -11.97
N TYR A 113 26.80 -13.38 -12.98
CA TYR A 113 27.88 -13.97 -13.78
C TYR A 113 28.32 -12.99 -14.88
N PRO A 114 29.62 -12.94 -15.22
CA PRO A 114 30.07 -12.23 -16.41
C PRO A 114 29.63 -12.99 -17.68
N ARG A 115 29.45 -12.26 -18.78
CA ARG A 115 28.95 -12.80 -20.06
C ARG A 115 29.80 -13.96 -20.57
N GLU A 116 31.11 -13.85 -20.43
CA GLU A 116 32.09 -14.82 -20.92
C GLU A 116 32.01 -16.16 -20.17
N GLU A 117 31.65 -16.14 -18.88
CA GLU A 117 31.47 -17.35 -18.10
C GLU A 117 30.07 -17.94 -18.26
N MET A 118 29.07 -17.10 -18.55
CA MET A 118 27.68 -17.54 -18.63
C MET A 118 27.37 -18.27 -19.94
N LEU A 119 28.04 -17.92 -21.04
CA LEU A 119 27.86 -18.61 -22.32
C LEU A 119 28.35 -20.07 -22.22
N GLY A 120 27.47 -21.01 -22.58
CA GLY A 120 27.73 -22.45 -22.45
C GLY A 120 27.66 -22.98 -21.01
N MET A 121 27.42 -22.12 -20.00
CA MET A 121 27.20 -22.57 -18.64
C MET A 121 25.87 -23.32 -18.53
N ASN A 122 25.87 -24.44 -17.82
CA ASN A 122 24.65 -25.17 -17.54
C ASN A 122 23.80 -24.46 -16.47
N ASN A 123 22.50 -24.31 -16.73
CA ASN A 123 21.55 -23.63 -15.84
C ASN A 123 21.44 -24.24 -14.43
N ARG A 124 21.83 -25.51 -14.25
CA ARG A 124 21.86 -26.17 -12.93
C ARG A 124 22.86 -25.53 -11.96
N ARG A 125 23.86 -24.79 -12.46
CA ARG A 125 24.85 -24.11 -11.60
C ARG A 125 24.27 -22.95 -10.79
N ILE A 126 23.15 -22.38 -11.24
CA ILE A 126 22.51 -21.24 -10.56
C ILE A 126 21.30 -21.67 -9.73
N VAL A 127 21.10 -22.98 -9.52
CA VAL A 127 19.96 -23.55 -8.80
C VAL A 127 20.49 -24.54 -7.76
N ASP A 128 19.92 -24.55 -6.55
CA ASP A 128 20.28 -25.56 -5.55
C ASP A 128 19.80 -26.97 -5.93
N ASP A 129 20.40 -28.00 -5.33
CA ASP A 129 20.09 -29.40 -5.61
C ASP A 129 18.62 -29.79 -5.37
N TYR A 130 17.97 -29.14 -4.40
CA TYR A 130 16.57 -29.38 -4.08
C TYR A 130 15.65 -28.85 -5.19
N SER A 131 15.91 -27.63 -5.63
CA SER A 131 15.17 -26.93 -6.68
C SER A 131 15.47 -27.49 -8.08
N ASN A 132 16.66 -28.06 -8.30
CA ASN A 132 17.06 -28.65 -9.57
C ASN A 132 16.08 -29.73 -10.07
N LYS A 133 15.55 -30.58 -9.17
CA LYS A 133 14.54 -31.59 -9.55
C LYS A 133 13.24 -30.96 -10.02
N ARG A 134 12.77 -29.92 -9.32
CA ARG A 134 11.54 -29.22 -9.65
C ARG A 134 11.67 -28.47 -10.98
N VAL A 135 12.77 -27.73 -11.16
CA VAL A 135 13.09 -27.04 -12.41
C VAL A 135 13.18 -28.05 -13.57
N PHE A 136 13.92 -29.15 -13.39
CA PHE A 136 14.02 -30.20 -14.41
C PHE A 136 12.65 -30.76 -14.80
N ASN A 137 11.81 -31.10 -13.82
CA ASN A 137 10.47 -31.63 -14.09
C ASN A 137 9.62 -30.63 -14.88
N THR A 138 9.69 -29.34 -14.54
CA THR A 138 8.97 -28.30 -15.29
C THR A 138 9.45 -28.22 -16.74
N PHE A 139 10.76 -28.16 -16.98
CA PHE A 139 11.32 -28.13 -18.33
C PHE A 139 10.99 -29.41 -19.11
N HIS A 140 11.01 -30.56 -18.45
CA HIS A 140 10.65 -31.84 -19.06
C HIS A 140 9.18 -31.89 -19.48
N GLN A 141 8.25 -31.36 -18.66
CA GLN A 141 6.84 -31.26 -19.03
C GLN A 141 6.64 -30.34 -20.25
N VAL A 142 7.33 -29.20 -20.29
CA VAL A 142 7.30 -28.28 -21.43
C VAL A 142 7.84 -28.96 -22.70
N TYR A 143 8.90 -29.77 -22.57
CA TYR A 143 9.43 -30.56 -23.68
C TYR A 143 8.43 -31.58 -24.22
N LEU A 144 7.79 -32.36 -23.33
CA LEU A 144 6.86 -33.42 -23.71
C LEU A 144 5.56 -32.86 -24.31
N THR A 145 5.02 -31.82 -23.70
CA THR A 145 3.68 -31.30 -24.04
C THR A 145 3.72 -30.17 -25.07
N GLY A 146 4.84 -29.44 -25.15
CA GLY A 146 4.95 -28.19 -25.89
C GLY A 146 4.20 -27.01 -25.25
N VAL A 147 3.50 -27.22 -24.12
CA VAL A 147 2.76 -26.18 -23.41
C VAL A 147 3.76 -25.36 -22.57
N PRO A 148 3.81 -24.03 -22.71
CA PRO A 148 4.68 -23.19 -21.89
C PRO A 148 4.34 -23.27 -20.41
N ALA A 149 5.36 -23.23 -19.56
CA ALA A 149 5.18 -23.09 -18.11
C ALA A 149 5.36 -21.62 -17.72
N HIS A 150 4.44 -21.11 -16.92
CA HIS A 150 4.41 -19.71 -16.51
C HIS A 150 4.58 -19.56 -15.00
N ALA A 151 5.24 -18.47 -14.61
CA ALA A 151 5.25 -17.91 -13.26
C ALA A 151 5.56 -18.90 -12.12
N PHE A 152 6.52 -19.81 -12.33
CA PHE A 152 7.04 -20.64 -11.24
C PHE A 152 8.34 -20.05 -10.71
N ASP A 153 8.54 -20.12 -9.40
CA ASP A 153 9.64 -19.44 -8.71
C ASP A 153 10.64 -20.39 -8.05
N TRP A 154 11.90 -19.96 -7.99
CA TRP A 154 12.94 -20.66 -7.24
C TRP A 154 14.01 -19.68 -6.74
N GLU A 155 14.91 -20.18 -5.89
CA GLU A 155 16.07 -19.42 -5.44
C GLU A 155 17.24 -19.60 -6.42
N CYS A 156 17.57 -18.52 -7.12
CA CYS A 156 18.76 -18.42 -7.94
C CYS A 156 19.98 -18.14 -7.07
N ILE A 157 21.04 -18.95 -7.21
CA ILE A 157 22.33 -18.75 -6.58
C ILE A 157 23.22 -17.94 -7.53
N ARG A 158 23.62 -16.76 -7.07
CA ARG A 158 24.48 -15.85 -7.83
C ARG A 158 25.95 -16.25 -7.76
N LYS A 159 26.77 -15.65 -8.62
CA LYS A 159 28.24 -15.87 -8.63
C LYS A 159 28.90 -15.56 -7.28
N ASP A 160 28.42 -14.53 -6.59
CA ASP A 160 28.90 -14.11 -5.27
C ASP A 160 28.35 -14.96 -4.11
N GLY A 161 27.54 -15.99 -4.41
CA GLY A 161 26.90 -16.87 -3.44
C GLY A 161 25.61 -16.32 -2.83
N THR A 162 25.24 -15.07 -3.11
CA THR A 162 23.96 -14.51 -2.64
C THR A 162 22.78 -15.15 -3.38
N ARG A 163 21.62 -15.18 -2.70
CA ARG A 163 20.41 -15.81 -3.24
C ARG A 163 19.39 -14.76 -3.67
N ARG A 164 18.71 -15.02 -4.80
CA ARG A 164 17.60 -14.20 -5.31
C ARG A 164 16.40 -15.07 -5.62
N PHE A 165 15.21 -14.61 -5.28
CA PHE A 165 13.99 -15.25 -5.76
C PHE A 165 13.73 -14.83 -7.19
N VAL A 166 13.71 -15.80 -8.10
CA VAL A 166 13.42 -15.57 -9.51
C VAL A 166 12.10 -16.24 -9.88
N GLU A 167 11.20 -15.49 -10.48
CA GLU A 167 9.98 -15.98 -11.12
C GLU A 167 10.27 -16.19 -12.59
N VAL A 168 10.04 -17.40 -13.10
CA VAL A 168 10.43 -17.78 -14.45
C VAL A 168 9.25 -18.28 -15.27
N SER A 169 9.24 -17.88 -16.53
CA SER A 169 8.41 -18.47 -17.56
C SER A 169 9.30 -19.07 -18.64
N VAL A 170 8.96 -20.28 -19.11
CA VAL A 170 9.74 -21.03 -20.09
C VAL A 170 8.85 -21.60 -21.17
N SER A 171 9.32 -21.53 -22.42
CA SER A 171 8.70 -22.12 -23.59
C SER A 171 9.73 -22.92 -24.40
N LEU A 172 9.23 -23.89 -25.17
CA LEU A 172 10.08 -24.71 -26.02
C LEU A 172 10.45 -23.95 -27.30
N LYS A 173 11.75 -23.80 -27.55
CA LYS A 173 12.29 -23.23 -28.80
C LYS A 173 12.38 -24.32 -29.85
N ARG A 174 11.81 -24.07 -31.03
CA ARG A 174 11.82 -24.99 -32.17
C ARG A 174 12.54 -24.36 -33.37
N ASP A 175 13.10 -25.19 -34.22
CA ASP A 175 13.63 -24.76 -35.52
C ASP A 175 12.50 -24.51 -36.54
N ILE A 176 12.88 -24.10 -37.76
CA ILE A 176 11.95 -23.85 -38.87
C ILE A 176 11.17 -25.09 -39.33
N HIS A 177 11.62 -26.29 -38.93
CA HIS A 177 10.98 -27.57 -39.23
C HIS A 177 10.16 -28.12 -38.05
N GLY A 178 10.05 -27.35 -36.96
CA GLY A 178 9.30 -27.72 -35.77
C GLY A 178 10.04 -28.64 -34.80
N LYS A 179 11.32 -28.98 -35.06
CA LYS A 179 12.13 -29.82 -34.18
C LYS A 179 12.54 -29.02 -32.93
N PRO A 180 12.47 -29.62 -31.72
CA PRO A 180 12.98 -28.98 -30.51
C PRO A 180 14.47 -28.64 -30.64
N LEU A 181 14.82 -27.38 -30.38
CA LEU A 181 16.20 -26.87 -30.39
C LEU A 181 16.71 -26.54 -28.98
N GLY A 182 15.79 -26.21 -28.08
CA GLY A 182 16.12 -25.80 -26.71
C GLY A 182 14.94 -25.14 -26.03
N PHE A 183 15.21 -24.29 -25.06
CA PHE A 183 14.19 -23.53 -24.34
C PHE A 183 14.52 -22.05 -24.36
N MET A 184 13.50 -21.21 -24.34
CA MET A 184 13.64 -19.78 -24.09
C MET A 184 12.76 -19.38 -22.91
N GLY A 185 13.17 -18.34 -22.19
CA GLY A 185 12.42 -17.91 -21.03
C GLY A 185 12.72 -16.50 -20.58
N ILE A 186 11.88 -16.04 -19.67
CA ILE A 186 12.01 -14.77 -18.96
C ILE A 186 12.13 -15.09 -17.47
N ALA A 187 13.13 -14.50 -16.82
CA ALA A 187 13.38 -14.57 -15.40
C ALA A 187 13.23 -13.17 -14.79
N ARG A 188 12.35 -13.03 -13.79
CA ARG A 188 12.11 -11.79 -13.07
C ARG A 188 12.61 -11.92 -11.65
N ASP A 189 13.42 -10.98 -11.18
CA ASP A 189 13.78 -10.90 -9.76
C ASP A 189 12.56 -10.42 -8.95
N ILE A 190 12.04 -11.31 -8.11
CA ILE A 190 10.92 -11.04 -7.20
C ILE A 190 11.36 -10.99 -5.73
N THR A 191 12.67 -10.86 -5.48
CA THR A 191 13.24 -10.85 -4.11
C THR A 191 12.65 -9.73 -3.26
N GLU A 192 12.61 -8.50 -3.78
CA GLU A 192 11.98 -7.35 -3.11
C GLU A 192 10.49 -7.63 -2.85
N ARG A 193 9.77 -8.15 -3.85
CA ARG A 193 8.35 -8.50 -3.72
C ARG A 193 8.12 -9.50 -2.57
N LYS A 194 8.92 -10.57 -2.50
CA LYS A 194 8.82 -11.57 -1.43
C LYS A 194 9.18 -11.01 -0.05
N LYS A 195 10.19 -10.13 0.04
CA LYS A 195 10.53 -9.46 1.29
C LYS A 195 9.38 -8.60 1.81
N TYR A 196 8.78 -7.77 0.96
CA TYR A 196 7.63 -6.95 1.37
C TYR A 196 6.42 -7.79 1.75
N GLN A 197 6.17 -8.90 1.05
CA GLN A 197 5.10 -9.83 1.41
C GLN A 197 5.32 -10.45 2.79
N ALA A 198 6.53 -10.95 3.07
CA ALA A 198 6.85 -11.53 4.37
C ALA A 198 6.78 -10.49 5.51
N GLU A 199 7.22 -9.25 5.27
CA GLU A 199 7.11 -8.17 6.25
C GLU A 199 5.65 -7.81 6.54
N LEU A 200 4.81 -7.75 5.50
CA LEU A 200 3.39 -7.47 5.64
C LEU A 200 2.69 -8.56 6.45
N GLU A 201 2.93 -9.83 6.12
CA GLU A 201 2.38 -10.98 6.85
C GLU A 201 2.81 -10.98 8.33
N ALA A 202 4.06 -10.62 8.62
CA ALA A 202 4.54 -10.48 9.99
C ALA A 202 3.80 -9.36 10.75
N LYS A 203 3.63 -8.19 10.13
CA LYS A 203 2.90 -7.05 10.72
C LYS A 203 1.41 -7.36 10.93
N GLU A 204 0.77 -8.04 9.98
CA GLU A 204 -0.63 -8.46 10.12
C GLU A 204 -0.82 -9.42 11.30
N ASN A 205 0.09 -10.38 11.47
CA ASN A 205 0.06 -11.30 12.60
C ASN A 205 0.29 -10.57 13.94
N GLU A 206 1.22 -9.61 14.00
CA GLU A 206 1.44 -8.79 15.20
C GLU A 206 0.19 -7.96 15.56
N LEU A 207 -0.42 -7.30 14.57
CA LEU A 207 -1.65 -6.52 14.78
C LEU A 207 -2.80 -7.41 15.25
N ARG A 208 -2.93 -8.61 14.68
CA ARG A 208 -3.95 -9.58 15.09
C ARG A 208 -3.79 -10.01 16.55
N GLN A 209 -2.56 -10.26 17.00
CA GLN A 209 -2.28 -10.57 18.40
C GLN A 209 -2.61 -9.39 19.32
N LYS A 210 -2.17 -8.17 18.96
CA LYS A 210 -2.47 -6.96 19.74
C LYS A 210 -3.98 -6.69 19.86
N ASN A 211 -4.72 -6.86 18.77
CA ASN A 211 -6.18 -6.69 18.79
C ASN A 211 -6.86 -7.70 19.73
N LYS A 212 -6.44 -8.97 19.70
CA LYS A 212 -6.97 -9.98 20.63
C LYS A 212 -6.69 -9.61 22.09
N SER A 213 -5.46 -9.21 22.43
CA SER A 213 -5.12 -8.78 23.79
C SER A 213 -5.90 -7.53 24.22
N LEU A 214 -6.15 -6.60 23.29
CA LEU A 214 -6.96 -5.41 23.56
C LEU A 214 -8.43 -5.75 23.83
N GLU A 215 -9.01 -6.68 23.08
CA GLU A 215 -10.38 -7.17 23.31
C GLU A 215 -10.52 -7.85 24.68
N GLU A 216 -9.55 -8.67 25.08
CA GLU A 216 -9.51 -9.30 26.41
C GLU A 216 -9.42 -8.24 27.53
N ALA A 217 -8.54 -7.26 27.37
CA ALA A 217 -8.39 -6.15 28.32
C ALA A 217 -9.67 -5.31 28.45
N ASN A 218 -10.31 -4.97 27.32
CA ASN A 218 -11.58 -4.24 27.31
C ASN A 218 -12.71 -5.03 27.98
N THR A 219 -12.76 -6.35 27.76
CA THR A 219 -13.75 -7.22 28.40
C THR A 219 -13.55 -7.25 29.92
N ALA A 220 -12.30 -7.43 30.38
CA ALA A 220 -11.96 -7.40 31.80
C ALA A 220 -12.31 -6.05 32.44
N LEU A 221 -12.00 -4.94 31.75
CA LEU A 221 -12.33 -3.59 32.21
C LEU A 221 -13.84 -3.38 32.35
N ASN A 222 -14.65 -3.83 31.39
CA ASN A 222 -16.11 -3.74 31.46
C ASN A 222 -16.67 -4.53 32.64
N VAL A 223 -16.15 -5.74 32.92
CA VAL A 223 -16.54 -6.53 34.09
C VAL A 223 -16.17 -5.82 35.39
N LEU A 224 -14.98 -5.22 35.46
CA LEU A 224 -14.54 -4.45 36.62
C LEU A 224 -15.41 -3.21 36.85
N MET A 225 -15.73 -2.44 35.81
CA MET A 225 -16.61 -1.28 35.91
C MET A 225 -18.00 -1.68 36.44
N LYS A 226 -18.57 -2.79 35.95
CA LYS A 226 -19.85 -3.30 36.45
C LYS A 226 -19.78 -3.65 37.94
N LYS A 227 -18.72 -4.32 38.39
CA LYS A 227 -18.51 -4.64 39.81
C LYS A 227 -18.36 -3.41 40.68
N VAL A 228 -17.64 -2.39 40.21
CA VAL A 228 -17.48 -1.12 40.94
C VAL A 228 -18.84 -0.45 41.11
N GLU A 229 -19.67 -0.43 40.08
CA GLU A 229 -21.00 0.16 40.14
C GLU A 229 -21.95 -0.63 41.04
N GLU A 230 -21.94 -1.97 40.97
CA GLU A 230 -22.70 -2.83 41.89
C GLU A 230 -22.29 -2.60 43.36
N HIS A 231 -20.98 -2.48 43.64
CA HIS A 231 -20.48 -2.19 44.98
C HIS A 231 -20.87 -0.77 45.44
N ARG A 232 -20.85 0.22 44.54
CA ARG A 232 -21.29 1.59 44.83
C ARG A 232 -22.76 1.60 45.27
N ILE A 233 -23.64 0.99 44.49
CA ILE A 233 -25.08 0.90 44.78
C ILE A 233 -25.31 0.18 46.12
N ALA A 234 -24.66 -0.96 46.35
CA ALA A 234 -24.80 -1.71 47.60
C ALA A 234 -24.33 -0.91 48.84
N SER A 235 -23.24 -0.14 48.71
CA SER A 235 -22.75 0.73 49.78
C SER A 235 -23.74 1.87 50.07
N GLU A 236 -24.31 2.48 49.04
CA GLU A 236 -25.31 3.54 49.18
C GLU A 236 -26.60 3.02 49.84
N ASP A 237 -27.09 1.85 49.45
CA ASP A 237 -28.25 1.20 50.08
C ASP A 237 -27.99 0.86 51.55
N THR A 238 -26.79 0.40 51.88
CA THR A 238 -26.38 0.12 53.27
C THR A 238 -26.39 1.40 54.11
N LEU A 239 -25.80 2.48 53.59
CA LEU A 239 -25.79 3.78 54.25
C LEU A 239 -27.21 4.33 54.45
N ARG A 240 -28.07 4.23 53.44
CA ARG A 240 -29.47 4.66 53.49
C ARG A 240 -30.27 3.88 54.52
N ASN A 241 -30.08 2.56 54.57
CA ASN A 241 -30.72 1.70 55.56
C ASN A 241 -30.27 2.01 56.98
N ASN A 242 -28.97 2.21 57.21
CA ASN A 242 -28.44 2.60 58.52
C ASN A 242 -29.01 3.95 58.97
N LEU A 243 -29.09 4.93 58.06
CA LEU A 243 -29.72 6.21 58.37
C LEU A 243 -31.19 6.01 58.80
N ASN A 244 -31.98 5.33 57.98
CA ASN A 244 -33.43 5.21 58.20
C ASN A 244 -33.80 4.30 59.38
N LYS A 245 -33.04 3.24 59.65
CA LYS A 245 -33.35 2.26 60.71
C LYS A 245 -32.70 2.57 62.05
N VAL A 246 -31.55 3.26 62.05
CA VAL A 246 -30.81 3.57 63.27
C VAL A 246 -30.94 5.04 63.61
N VAL A 247 -30.50 5.94 62.73
CA VAL A 247 -30.37 7.36 63.06
C VAL A 247 -31.73 8.07 63.14
N MET A 248 -32.60 7.89 62.15
CA MET A 248 -33.90 8.59 62.09
C MET A 248 -34.81 8.28 63.28
N PRO A 249 -34.95 7.03 63.76
CA PRO A 249 -35.77 6.73 64.94
C PRO A 249 -35.26 7.40 66.22
N TYR A 250 -33.94 7.45 66.45
CA TYR A 250 -33.39 8.16 67.61
C TYR A 250 -33.59 9.67 67.52
N LEU A 251 -33.48 10.25 66.33
CA LEU A 251 -33.79 11.67 66.12
C LEU A 251 -35.27 11.97 66.39
N GLN A 252 -36.17 11.12 65.92
CA GLN A 252 -37.60 11.25 66.19
C GLN A 252 -37.90 11.18 67.70
N GLN A 253 -37.29 10.24 68.42
CA GLN A 253 -37.41 10.15 69.88
C GLN A 253 -36.83 11.38 70.60
N ALA A 254 -35.71 11.92 70.13
CA ALA A 254 -35.12 13.13 70.71
C ALA A 254 -36.03 14.35 70.52
N LYS A 255 -36.65 14.48 69.34
CA LYS A 255 -37.62 15.54 69.00
C LYS A 255 -38.83 15.55 69.95
N GLU A 256 -39.34 14.37 70.29
CA GLU A 256 -40.48 14.22 71.20
C GLU A 256 -40.18 14.64 72.65
N LYS A 257 -38.89 14.61 73.07
CA LYS A 257 -38.46 14.91 74.44
C LYS A 257 -37.99 16.35 74.65
N ILE A 258 -37.61 17.06 73.59
CA ILE A 258 -37.11 18.44 73.70
C ILE A 258 -38.26 19.43 73.89
N ARG A 259 -38.12 20.32 74.88
CA ARG A 259 -39.05 21.43 75.14
C ARG A 259 -38.47 22.81 74.81
N ASP A 260 -37.16 22.89 74.61
CA ASP A 260 -36.47 24.12 74.24
C ASP A 260 -36.65 24.43 72.74
N LYS A 261 -37.11 25.64 72.43
CA LYS A 261 -37.41 26.05 71.04
C LYS A 261 -36.17 26.12 70.15
N ALA A 262 -35.00 26.52 70.69
CA ALA A 262 -33.78 26.61 69.91
C ALA A 262 -33.23 25.21 69.60
N ALA A 263 -33.22 24.32 70.60
CA ALA A 263 -32.81 22.92 70.43
C ALA A 263 -33.72 22.15 69.45
N ALA A 264 -35.04 22.40 69.47
CA ALA A 264 -35.98 21.82 68.52
C ALA A 264 -35.70 22.24 67.08
N GLU A 265 -35.29 23.50 66.86
CA GLU A 265 -34.95 24.02 65.54
C GLU A 265 -33.65 23.40 65.00
N TYR A 266 -32.61 23.25 65.84
CA TYR A 266 -31.39 22.52 65.44
C TYR A 266 -31.68 21.07 65.05
N LEU A 267 -32.57 20.38 65.79
CA LEU A 267 -32.93 19.00 65.50
C LEU A 267 -33.72 18.88 64.18
N ARG A 268 -34.57 19.87 63.88
CA ARG A 268 -35.26 19.98 62.58
C ARG A 268 -34.27 20.18 61.43
N LEU A 269 -33.29 21.06 61.59
CA LEU A 269 -32.25 21.29 60.57
C LEU A 269 -31.41 20.03 60.33
N LEU A 270 -31.09 19.29 61.39
CA LEU A 270 -30.30 18.05 61.31
C LEU A 270 -31.07 16.93 60.60
N GLU A 271 -32.37 16.77 60.89
CA GLU A 271 -33.27 15.86 60.18
C GLU A 271 -33.36 16.19 58.68
N GLU A 272 -33.53 17.47 58.35
CA GLU A 272 -33.57 17.94 56.96
C GLU A 272 -32.23 17.74 56.23
N SER A 273 -31.11 17.94 56.93
CA SER A 273 -29.77 17.69 56.39
C SER A 273 -29.56 16.23 56.05
N LEU A 274 -29.90 15.33 56.98
CA LEU A 274 -29.75 13.89 56.77
C LEU A 274 -30.68 13.37 55.67
N ALA A 275 -31.91 13.88 55.58
CA ALA A 275 -32.82 13.57 54.49
C ALA A 275 -32.29 14.03 53.12
N SER A 276 -31.51 15.13 53.08
CA SER A 276 -30.93 15.65 51.85
C SER A 276 -29.76 14.82 51.31
N ILE A 277 -29.00 14.15 52.18
CA ILE A 277 -27.83 13.32 51.79
C ILE A 277 -28.23 12.16 50.87
N PHE A 278 -29.44 11.61 51.04
CA PHE A 278 -29.99 10.53 50.20
C PHE A 278 -31.18 10.97 49.34
N ALA A 279 -31.29 12.28 49.07
CA ALA A 279 -32.31 12.79 48.17
C ALA A 279 -32.08 12.17 46.76
N PRO A 280 -33.11 11.58 46.12
CA PRO A 280 -32.96 10.93 44.81
C PRO A 280 -32.32 11.85 43.76
N PHE A 281 -32.64 13.13 43.82
CA PHE A 281 -32.09 14.14 42.92
C PHE A 281 -30.55 14.28 43.00
N ALA A 282 -29.95 14.11 44.17
CA ALA A 282 -28.50 14.16 44.35
C ALA A 282 -27.80 13.03 43.57
N HIS A 283 -28.44 11.87 43.58
CA HIS A 283 -27.96 10.61 43.01
C HIS A 283 -27.98 10.63 41.48
N ASP A 284 -28.98 11.29 40.88
CA ASP A 284 -29.10 11.44 39.44
C ASP A 284 -28.29 12.63 38.89
N LEU A 285 -28.14 13.70 39.69
CA LEU A 285 -27.46 14.92 39.28
C LEU A 285 -25.93 14.75 39.24
N ALA A 286 -25.35 14.04 40.22
CA ALA A 286 -23.90 13.90 40.33
C ALA A 286 -23.23 13.15 39.14
N PRO A 287 -23.77 12.01 38.64
CA PRO A 287 -23.22 11.32 37.47
C PRO A 287 -23.42 12.12 36.17
N SER A 288 -24.56 12.81 36.05
CA SER A 288 -24.90 13.59 34.84
C SER A 288 -24.11 14.91 34.75
N HIS A 289 -23.59 15.41 35.86
CA HIS A 289 -22.87 16.69 35.94
C HIS A 289 -21.60 16.57 36.82
N PRO A 290 -20.55 15.86 36.34
CA PRO A 290 -19.35 15.56 37.13
C PRO A 290 -18.50 16.80 37.49
N HIS A 291 -18.79 17.95 36.88
CA HIS A 291 -18.11 19.22 37.14
C HIS A 291 -18.70 20.02 38.33
N LEU A 292 -19.78 19.53 38.94
CA LEU A 292 -20.32 20.09 40.17
C LEU A 292 -19.52 19.62 41.39
N THR A 293 -19.30 20.53 42.32
CA THR A 293 -18.68 20.21 43.62
C THR A 293 -19.72 19.58 44.55
N SER A 294 -19.28 18.83 45.56
CA SER A 294 -20.17 18.24 46.58
C SER A 294 -21.11 19.29 47.19
N THR A 295 -20.56 20.45 47.58
CA THR A 295 -21.35 21.55 48.17
C THR A 295 -22.35 22.15 47.18
N GLU A 296 -22.05 22.18 45.88
CA GLU A 296 -23.01 22.62 44.87
C GLU A 296 -24.15 21.60 44.67
N ILE A 297 -23.86 20.30 44.77
CA ILE A 297 -24.88 19.24 44.73
C ILE A 297 -25.79 19.35 45.97
N ASP A 298 -25.22 19.55 47.15
CA ASP A 298 -25.98 19.75 48.39
C ASP A 298 -26.90 20.98 48.30
N VAL A 299 -26.36 22.12 47.83
CA VAL A 299 -27.14 23.33 47.60
C VAL A 299 -28.26 23.10 46.56
N ALA A 300 -27.98 22.36 45.49
CA ALA A 300 -28.98 22.01 44.47
C ALA A 300 -30.12 21.14 45.05
N ASN A 301 -29.80 20.17 45.91
CA ASN A 301 -30.79 19.34 46.61
C ASN A 301 -31.75 20.17 47.45
N PHE A 302 -31.22 21.08 48.28
CA PHE A 302 -32.07 21.93 49.10
C PHE A 302 -32.92 22.90 48.27
N ILE A 303 -32.42 23.35 47.11
CA ILE A 303 -33.20 24.18 46.17
C ILE A 303 -34.38 23.38 45.60
N VAL A 304 -34.17 22.12 45.21
CA VAL A 304 -35.24 21.23 44.71
C VAL A 304 -36.31 21.01 45.78
N LEU A 305 -35.89 20.79 47.03
CA LEU A 305 -36.77 20.70 48.21
C LEU A 305 -37.48 22.02 48.56
N GLY A 306 -37.21 23.11 47.86
CA GLY A 306 -37.90 24.40 47.99
C GLY A 306 -37.35 25.30 49.10
N LYS A 307 -36.15 25.03 49.62
CA LYS A 307 -35.53 25.83 50.68
C LYS A 307 -35.03 27.19 50.15
N ARG A 308 -35.23 28.23 50.95
CA ARG A 308 -34.74 29.59 50.69
C ARG A 308 -33.25 29.69 51.05
N THR A 309 -32.56 30.68 50.48
CA THR A 309 -31.10 30.88 50.67
C THR A 309 -30.69 30.89 52.14
N LYS A 310 -31.49 31.55 53.00
CA LYS A 310 -31.24 31.64 54.43
C LYS A 310 -31.37 30.27 55.13
N GLU A 311 -32.39 29.49 54.76
CA GLU A 311 -32.62 28.15 55.32
C GLU A 311 -31.50 27.19 54.92
N ILE A 312 -30.97 27.30 53.69
CA ILE A 312 -29.82 26.52 53.23
C ILE A 312 -28.54 26.93 53.97
N ALA A 313 -28.36 28.23 54.20
CA ALA A 313 -27.21 28.77 54.92
C ALA A 313 -27.16 28.27 56.37
N ASP A 314 -28.33 28.25 57.03
CA ASP A 314 -28.48 27.74 58.39
C ASP A 314 -28.19 26.24 58.47
N VAL A 315 -28.68 25.44 57.50
CA VAL A 315 -28.40 24.00 57.42
C VAL A 315 -26.92 23.69 57.19
N LEU A 316 -26.29 24.35 56.21
CA LEU A 316 -24.89 24.11 55.84
C LEU A 316 -23.90 24.80 56.79
N SER A 317 -24.38 25.54 57.79
CA SER A 317 -23.56 26.34 58.71
C SER A 317 -22.63 27.32 57.97
N VAL A 318 -23.12 27.96 56.91
CA VAL A 318 -22.39 28.94 56.09
C VAL A 318 -23.18 30.25 55.99
N SER A 319 -22.57 31.31 55.46
CA SER A 319 -23.30 32.57 55.24
C SER A 319 -24.28 32.49 54.07
N SER A 320 -25.40 33.23 54.14
CA SER A 320 -26.34 33.39 53.01
C SER A 320 -25.64 33.85 51.72
N LYS A 321 -24.59 34.65 51.86
CA LYS A 321 -23.74 35.11 50.74
C LYS A 321 -23.02 33.94 50.07
N ALA A 322 -22.49 32.99 50.86
CA ALA A 322 -21.82 31.80 50.34
C ALA A 322 -22.80 30.90 49.57
N VAL A 323 -24.03 30.72 50.07
CA VAL A 323 -25.08 29.97 49.36
C VAL A 323 -25.45 30.65 48.03
N GLU A 324 -25.51 31.99 47.99
CA GLU A 324 -25.71 32.74 46.75
C GLU A 324 -24.59 32.51 45.73
N VAL A 325 -23.33 32.44 46.18
CA VAL A 325 -22.20 32.10 45.32
C VAL A 325 -22.36 30.70 44.71
N HIS A 326 -22.72 29.69 45.51
CA HIS A 326 -22.98 28.34 45.01
C HIS A 326 -24.18 28.30 44.04
N ARG A 327 -25.26 29.06 44.30
CA ARG A 327 -26.40 29.21 43.39
C ARG A 327 -26.00 29.81 42.04
N ASN A 328 -25.15 30.82 42.04
CA ASN A 328 -24.66 31.44 40.80
C ASN A 328 -23.71 30.51 40.04
N ASN A 329 -22.86 29.78 40.76
CA ASN A 329 -22.00 28.77 40.15
C ASN A 329 -22.82 27.63 39.51
N LEU A 330 -23.87 27.14 40.20
CA LEU A 330 -24.82 26.19 39.65
C LEU A 330 -25.47 26.72 38.37
N ARG A 331 -25.97 27.96 38.38
CA ARG A 331 -26.55 28.58 37.16
C ARG A 331 -25.55 28.63 36.02
N ARG A 332 -24.31 28.99 36.29
CA ARG A 332 -23.25 29.05 35.27
C ARG A 332 -22.90 27.67 34.71
N LYS A 333 -22.69 26.69 35.60
CA LYS A 333 -22.30 25.32 35.22
C LYS A 333 -23.43 24.55 34.53
N LEU A 334 -24.70 24.90 34.80
CA LEU A 334 -25.89 24.35 34.15
C LEU A 334 -26.36 25.19 32.93
N GLY A 335 -25.58 26.18 32.47
CA GLY A 335 -25.91 26.95 31.27
C GLY A 335 -27.09 27.93 31.39
N LEU A 336 -27.50 28.29 32.62
CA LEU A 336 -28.62 29.19 32.93
C LEU A 336 -28.24 30.66 33.07
N THR A 337 -26.99 31.05 32.75
CA THR A 337 -26.45 32.40 33.00
C THR A 337 -27.34 33.51 32.44
N ASN A 338 -27.94 33.29 31.25
CA ASN A 338 -28.79 34.27 30.55
C ASN A 338 -30.25 33.84 30.42
N GLN A 339 -30.66 32.76 31.09
CA GLN A 339 -32.03 32.25 31.01
C GLN A 339 -32.91 32.83 32.11
N LYS A 340 -34.13 33.27 31.76
CA LYS A 340 -35.15 33.69 32.73
C LYS A 340 -35.71 32.53 33.57
N THR A 341 -35.37 31.28 33.22
CA THR A 341 -35.76 30.08 33.95
C THR A 341 -35.20 30.10 35.38
N GLY A 342 -36.09 29.93 36.36
CA GLY A 342 -35.70 29.81 37.76
C GLY A 342 -34.83 28.58 37.97
N LEU A 343 -33.76 28.71 38.77
CA LEU A 343 -32.81 27.61 39.03
C LEU A 343 -33.53 26.36 39.55
N ARG A 344 -34.52 26.52 40.45
CA ARG A 344 -35.35 25.42 40.96
C ARG A 344 -36.16 24.73 39.86
N THR A 345 -36.76 25.49 38.96
CA THR A 345 -37.57 24.94 37.85
C THR A 345 -36.71 24.11 36.90
N HIS A 346 -35.50 24.58 36.60
CA HIS A 346 -34.57 23.82 35.77
C HIS A 346 -34.06 22.56 36.47
N LEU A 347 -33.69 22.65 37.75
CA LEU A 347 -33.28 21.49 38.53
C LEU A 347 -34.41 20.44 38.61
N LEU A 348 -35.67 20.85 38.78
CA LEU A 348 -36.82 19.94 38.75
C LEU A 348 -37.05 19.26 37.38
N SER A 349 -36.60 19.87 36.28
CA SER A 349 -36.68 19.27 34.93
C SER A 349 -35.55 18.27 34.64
N LEU A 350 -34.51 18.23 35.49
CA LEU A 350 -33.41 17.27 35.41
C LEU A 350 -33.69 15.99 36.22
N ARG A 351 -34.88 15.90 36.85
CA ARG A 351 -35.30 14.79 37.71
C ARG A 351 -35.99 13.69 36.91
#